data_AF-A0AAV1IMH5-F1
#
_entry.id   AF-A0AAV1IMH5-F1
#
_cell.length_a   1.000
_cell.length_b   1.000
_cell.length_c   1.000
_cell.angle_alpha   90.00
_cell.angle_beta   90.00
_cell.angle_gamma   90.00
#
_symmetry.space_group_name_H-M   'P 1'
#
loop_
_entity.id
_entity.type
_entity.pdbx_description
1 polymer ?
#
loop_
_entity_poly.entity_id
_entity_poly.type
_entity_poly.pdbx_seq_one_letter_code
_entity_poly.pdbx_strand_id
1 'polypeptide(L)'
;MLRQLGRAGRLLSGAGHYRAAPEAFRAMPATLQEHVCSTSGSSARSFATNSQDIFNTHRHTTQNNWDTPFDFSAENYEHVAEILSRFPTNYKQSACIPLLDLAQKQNNGWLNLAAMNRVAEVIEVAPIRVYEVATFYTMFNRSPVGKYHILVCGTTPCMLCGARTLSAAIKEHLSIDYGQTTPDGMFTLGEMECMGSCVNAPMICVVDYSKGVEGFTYNYHEDLTPQDVLKILDDIKAGKKPKAGSQYRKFAEPAGQMQNGKWVSASNKAGLTLRFENSGGKPPGPYCRDLDQVPAEGEAKGPPSTPPPPPKQEPKGVNAKV
;
A
#
# COMPACT_ATOMS: atom_id res chain seq x y z
N MET A 1 -19.10 -55.22 -28.99
CA MET A 1 -19.93 -56.36 -28.52
C MET A 1 -19.24 -56.95 -27.31
N LEU A 2 -19.94 -57.17 -26.18
CA LEU A 2 -19.60 -58.03 -25.01
C LEU A 2 -18.15 -57.96 -24.42
N ARG A 3 -17.88 -57.44 -23.21
CA ARG A 3 -18.27 -57.85 -21.82
C ARG A 3 -17.22 -58.74 -21.11
N GLN A 4 -16.82 -58.32 -19.88
CA GLN A 4 -16.62 -59.15 -18.66
C GLN A 4 -15.42 -60.16 -18.65
N LEU A 5 -14.71 -60.53 -17.55
CA LEU A 5 -14.64 -60.26 -16.08
C LEU A 5 -13.12 -60.18 -15.69
N GLY A 6 -12.61 -59.86 -14.48
CA GLY A 6 -13.16 -59.47 -13.17
C GLY A 6 -12.44 -60.15 -11.97
N ARG A 7 -12.22 -59.40 -10.86
CA ARG A 7 -11.71 -59.82 -9.50
C ARG A 7 -10.19 -60.09 -9.37
N ALA A 8 -9.53 -59.84 -8.23
CA ALA A 8 -9.89 -59.08 -7.01
C ALA A 8 -8.62 -58.73 -6.18
N GLY A 9 -8.70 -57.67 -5.35
CA GLY A 9 -7.67 -57.31 -4.36
C GLY A 9 -8.08 -56.06 -3.56
N ARG A 10 -8.34 -56.20 -2.25
CA ARG A 10 -8.90 -55.17 -1.36
C ARG A 10 -7.90 -54.82 -0.25
N LEU A 11 -7.71 -53.52 0.03
CA LEU A 11 -7.27 -52.87 1.29
C LEU A 11 -7.15 -51.35 0.96
N LEU A 12 -8.04 -50.42 1.36
CA LEU A 12 -8.21 -49.82 2.70
C LEU A 12 -6.83 -49.44 3.31
N SER A 13 -6.43 -48.19 3.55
CA SER A 13 -7.14 -46.95 3.95
C SER A 13 -6.30 -45.70 3.54
N GLY A 14 -6.75 -44.43 3.50
CA GLY A 14 -8.09 -43.83 3.75
C GLY A 14 -8.03 -42.36 4.22
N ALA A 15 -7.67 -41.41 3.33
CA ALA A 15 -7.52 -39.98 3.66
C ALA A 15 -8.83 -39.18 3.50
N GLY A 16 -9.43 -38.75 4.63
CA GLY A 16 -10.77 -38.17 4.66
C GLY A 16 -10.87 -36.74 4.11
N HIS A 17 -11.56 -36.58 2.97
CA HIS A 17 -12.10 -35.29 2.54
C HIS A 17 -13.51 -35.10 3.12
N TYR A 18 -13.67 -34.26 4.14
CA TYR A 18 -14.99 -33.87 4.64
C TYR A 18 -15.61 -32.79 3.75
N ARG A 19 -16.37 -33.22 2.72
CA ARG A 19 -17.47 -32.41 2.17
C ARG A 19 -18.66 -32.49 3.13
N ALA A 20 -18.88 -31.45 3.92
CA ALA A 20 -20.15 -31.28 4.65
C ALA A 20 -21.23 -30.70 3.72
N ALA A 21 -22.46 -31.22 3.83
CA ALA A 21 -23.57 -30.90 2.93
C ALA A 21 -24.21 -29.53 3.25
N PRO A 22 -24.85 -28.86 2.26
CA PRO A 22 -25.36 -27.48 2.40
C PRO A 22 -26.67 -27.36 3.21
N GLU A 23 -27.24 -28.46 3.72
CA GLU A 23 -28.57 -28.45 4.33
C GLU A 23 -28.58 -28.06 5.82
N ALA A 24 -27.47 -28.24 6.54
CA ALA A 24 -27.39 -27.93 7.97
C ALA A 24 -27.45 -26.42 8.29
N PHE A 25 -27.14 -25.55 7.33
CA PHE A 25 -27.13 -24.09 7.55
C PHE A 25 -28.54 -23.45 7.57
N ARG A 26 -29.57 -24.22 7.18
CA ARG A 26 -30.97 -23.75 7.09
C ARG A 26 -31.80 -23.97 8.36
N ALA A 27 -31.21 -24.60 9.39
CA ALA A 27 -31.93 -25.07 10.58
C ALA A 27 -31.48 -24.40 11.90
N MET A 28 -30.86 -23.22 11.84
CA MET A 28 -30.48 -22.44 13.03
C MET A 28 -31.43 -21.26 13.27
N PRO A 29 -31.79 -20.94 14.53
CA PRO A 29 -32.58 -19.77 14.86
C PRO A 29 -31.78 -18.47 14.57
N ALA A 30 -32.47 -17.46 14.04
CA ALA A 30 -31.86 -16.24 13.47
C ALA A 30 -30.90 -15.50 14.42
N THR A 31 -31.15 -15.54 15.74
CA THR A 31 -30.33 -14.89 16.77
C THR A 31 -28.89 -15.45 16.89
N LEU A 32 -28.64 -16.66 16.37
CA LEU A 32 -27.29 -17.24 16.32
C LEU A 32 -26.55 -16.91 15.00
N GLN A 33 -27.26 -16.53 13.93
CA GLN A 33 -26.63 -16.10 12.68
C GLN A 33 -25.97 -14.72 12.79
N GLU A 34 -26.55 -13.80 13.57
CA GLU A 34 -25.97 -12.46 13.79
C GLU A 34 -24.66 -12.51 14.59
N HIS A 35 -24.57 -13.38 15.61
CA HIS A 35 -23.39 -13.45 16.48
C HIS A 35 -22.12 -13.98 15.79
N VAL A 36 -22.24 -14.84 14.77
CA VAL A 36 -21.08 -15.36 14.02
C VAL A 36 -20.54 -14.34 13.00
N CYS A 37 -21.31 -13.30 12.67
CA CYS A 37 -20.93 -12.31 11.66
C CYS A 37 -20.03 -11.18 12.20
N SER A 38 -20.01 -10.94 13.53
CA SER A 38 -19.37 -9.75 14.11
C SER A 38 -17.87 -9.86 14.46
N THR A 39 -17.25 -11.05 14.37
CA THR A 39 -15.88 -11.30 14.87
C THR A 39 -14.83 -11.57 13.79
N SER A 40 -15.06 -11.10 12.56
CA SER A 40 -14.04 -11.10 11.49
C SER A 40 -13.55 -9.69 11.17
N GLY A 41 -13.06 -8.98 12.20
CA GLY A 41 -12.27 -7.76 12.06
C GLY A 41 -10.91 -8.03 11.43
N SER A 42 -10.90 -8.46 10.17
CA SER A 42 -9.69 -8.61 9.38
C SER A 42 -9.13 -7.23 9.08
N SER A 43 -8.09 -6.84 9.82
CA SER A 43 -7.28 -5.67 9.51
C SER A 43 -6.49 -5.91 8.22
N ALA A 44 -7.18 -5.90 7.08
CA ALA A 44 -6.58 -5.86 5.76
C ALA A 44 -5.77 -4.56 5.64
N ARG A 45 -4.44 -4.67 5.76
CA ARG A 45 -3.55 -3.58 5.40
C ARG A 45 -3.49 -3.49 3.88
N SER A 46 -4.37 -2.69 3.30
CA SER A 46 -4.30 -2.33 1.88
C SER A 46 -2.95 -1.66 1.60
N PHE A 47 -2.12 -2.28 0.78
CA PHE A 47 -0.88 -1.67 0.31
C PHE A 47 -1.16 -0.56 -0.72
N ALA A 48 -0.17 0.32 -0.86
CA ALA A 48 -0.14 1.61 -1.58
C ALA A 48 -0.93 1.80 -2.89
N THR A 49 -1.26 0.75 -3.64
CA THR A 49 -1.80 0.87 -5.00
C THR A 49 -3.31 0.61 -5.02
N ASN A 50 -4.07 1.52 -5.66
CA ASN A 50 -5.51 1.39 -5.91
C ASN A 50 -5.82 0.31 -6.96
N SER A 51 -5.52 -0.94 -6.65
CA SER A 51 -5.68 -2.05 -7.58
C SER A 51 -6.45 -3.21 -6.95
N GLN A 52 -7.37 -3.79 -7.73
CA GLN A 52 -7.88 -5.14 -7.48
C GLN A 52 -6.83 -6.23 -7.82
N ASP A 53 -5.56 -5.82 -7.89
CA ASP A 53 -4.41 -6.51 -8.47
C ASP A 53 -3.34 -6.81 -7.41
N ILE A 54 -3.81 -7.01 -6.16
CA ILE A 54 -3.12 -7.71 -5.06
C ILE A 54 -2.55 -9.06 -5.53
N PHE A 55 -3.12 -9.63 -6.59
CA PHE A 55 -2.71 -10.91 -7.18
C PHE A 55 -1.53 -10.82 -8.15
N ASN A 56 -1.00 -9.62 -8.47
CA ASN A 56 0.08 -9.40 -9.44
C ASN A 56 -0.12 -10.16 -10.77
N THR A 57 -1.38 -10.29 -11.20
CA THR A 57 -1.80 -11.12 -12.33
C THR A 57 -2.97 -10.47 -13.03
N HIS A 58 -2.80 -10.21 -14.32
CA HIS A 58 -3.84 -9.59 -15.14
C HIS A 58 -5.05 -10.52 -15.30
N ARG A 59 -6.25 -9.95 -15.18
CA ARG A 59 -7.51 -10.58 -15.56
C ARG A 59 -8.23 -9.66 -16.54
N HIS A 60 -8.72 -10.22 -17.64
CA HIS A 60 -9.44 -9.43 -18.64
C HIS A 60 -10.71 -8.83 -18.05
N THR A 61 -10.85 -7.51 -18.23
CA THR A 61 -12.09 -6.78 -18.00
C THR A 61 -12.59 -6.21 -19.33
N THR A 62 -13.78 -5.63 -19.33
CA THR A 62 -14.32 -4.91 -20.49
C THR A 62 -13.50 -3.68 -20.89
N GLN A 63 -12.70 -3.13 -19.96
CA GLN A 63 -11.88 -1.91 -20.16
C GLN A 63 -10.37 -2.19 -20.20
N ASN A 64 -9.94 -3.42 -19.90
CA ASN A 64 -8.53 -3.81 -19.89
C ASN A 64 -8.34 -5.24 -20.41
N ASN A 65 -8.03 -5.37 -21.69
CA ASN A 65 -7.84 -6.64 -22.39
C ASN A 65 -6.86 -6.50 -23.57
N TRP A 66 -6.60 -7.59 -24.30
CA TRP A 66 -5.68 -7.60 -25.44
C TRP A 66 -6.13 -6.69 -26.59
N ASP A 67 -7.44 -6.52 -26.77
CA ASP A 67 -8.05 -5.77 -27.86
C ASP A 67 -8.28 -4.29 -27.52
N THR A 68 -7.90 -3.86 -26.31
CA THR A 68 -8.06 -2.47 -25.87
C THR A 68 -7.11 -1.58 -26.69
N PRO A 69 -7.60 -0.59 -27.44
CA PRO A 69 -6.72 0.23 -28.27
C PRO A 69 -5.87 1.17 -27.40
N PHE A 70 -4.55 1.13 -27.59
CA PHE A 70 -3.64 2.16 -27.11
C PHE A 70 -2.50 2.34 -28.11
N ASP A 71 -2.23 3.59 -28.48
CA ASP A 71 -0.97 3.99 -29.09
C ASP A 71 -0.55 5.37 -28.58
N PHE A 72 0.72 5.73 -28.71
CA PHE A 72 1.19 7.08 -28.39
C PHE A 72 0.60 8.13 -29.34
N SER A 73 0.30 9.33 -28.84
CA SER A 73 -0.06 10.46 -29.70
C SER A 73 1.15 10.89 -30.55
N ALA A 74 0.91 11.58 -31.67
CA ALA A 74 1.98 12.09 -32.53
C ALA A 74 3.00 12.97 -31.77
N GLU A 75 2.49 13.83 -30.88
CA GLU A 75 3.30 14.66 -29.97
C GLU A 75 4.12 13.79 -29.00
N ASN A 76 3.50 12.76 -28.40
CA ASN A 76 4.20 11.88 -27.48
C ASN A 76 5.24 10.99 -28.18
N TYR A 77 5.11 10.70 -29.48
CA TYR A 77 6.18 10.04 -30.24
C TYR A 77 7.47 10.86 -30.32
N GLU A 78 7.39 12.19 -30.28
CA GLU A 78 8.59 13.05 -30.17
C GLU A 78 9.29 12.83 -28.82
N HIS A 79 8.52 12.78 -27.73
CA HIS A 79 9.04 12.42 -26.40
C HIS A 79 9.57 10.98 -26.34
N VAL A 80 8.93 10.01 -27.01
CA VAL A 80 9.44 8.63 -27.13
C VAL A 80 10.82 8.62 -27.81
N ALA A 81 10.97 9.33 -28.93
CA ALA A 81 12.25 9.43 -29.63
C ALA A 81 13.33 10.12 -28.78
N GLU A 82 12.98 11.21 -28.09
CA GLU A 82 13.87 11.91 -27.17
C GLU A 82 14.33 11.00 -26.03
N ILE A 83 13.41 10.27 -25.38
CA ILE A 83 13.72 9.32 -24.30
C ILE A 83 14.63 8.20 -24.81
N LEU A 84 14.36 7.63 -25.99
CA LEU A 84 15.20 6.59 -26.59
C LEU A 84 16.62 7.09 -26.91
N SER A 85 16.77 8.33 -27.38
CA SER A 85 18.09 8.91 -27.71
C SER A 85 19.04 9.07 -26.51
N ARG A 86 18.51 9.03 -25.27
CA ARG A 86 19.29 9.09 -24.03
C ARG A 86 20.06 7.77 -23.76
N PHE A 87 19.73 6.70 -24.47
CA PHE A 87 20.29 5.36 -24.27
C PHE A 87 20.95 4.84 -25.56
N PRO A 88 21.99 3.99 -25.47
CA PRO A 88 22.62 3.42 -26.66
C PRO A 88 21.69 2.44 -27.36
N THR A 89 21.81 2.33 -28.68
CA THR A 89 20.87 1.64 -29.58
C THR A 89 20.61 0.16 -29.24
N ASN A 90 21.53 -0.50 -28.54
CA ASN A 90 21.43 -1.90 -28.11
C ASN A 90 20.85 -2.09 -26.70
N TYR A 91 20.70 -1.02 -25.90
CA TYR A 91 20.12 -1.06 -24.56
C TYR A 91 18.85 -0.19 -24.45
N LYS A 92 18.01 -0.17 -25.50
CA LYS A 92 16.69 0.48 -25.51
C LYS A 92 15.81 0.11 -24.32
N GLN A 93 15.98 -1.10 -23.75
CA GLN A 93 15.27 -1.55 -22.55
C GLN A 93 15.42 -0.57 -21.35
N SER A 94 16.51 0.19 -21.26
CA SER A 94 16.69 1.22 -20.23
C SER A 94 15.63 2.34 -20.29
N ALA A 95 14.98 2.54 -21.44
CA ALA A 95 13.86 3.46 -21.61
C ALA A 95 12.51 2.94 -21.05
N CYS A 96 12.44 1.69 -20.56
CA CYS A 96 11.17 1.09 -20.11
C CYS A 96 10.44 1.92 -19.04
N ILE A 97 11.15 2.39 -18.00
CA ILE A 97 10.56 3.21 -16.93
C ILE A 97 10.01 4.55 -17.45
N PRO A 98 10.78 5.42 -18.14
CA PRO A 98 10.26 6.69 -18.63
C PRO A 98 9.19 6.54 -19.72
N LEU A 99 9.21 5.47 -20.52
CA LEU A 99 8.15 5.21 -21.51
C LEU A 99 6.85 4.70 -20.87
N LEU A 100 6.92 3.89 -19.81
CA LEU A 100 5.75 3.52 -19.01
C LEU A 100 5.17 4.73 -18.27
N ASP A 101 6.01 5.61 -17.74
CA ASP A 101 5.58 6.86 -17.10
C ASP A 101 4.89 7.80 -18.10
N LEU A 102 5.45 7.95 -19.31
CA LEU A 102 4.80 8.68 -20.41
C LEU A 102 3.45 8.05 -20.82
N ALA A 103 3.40 6.73 -20.97
CA ALA A 103 2.17 6.01 -21.31
C ALA A 103 1.09 6.15 -20.22
N GLN A 104 1.47 6.09 -18.94
CA GLN A 104 0.58 6.32 -17.81
C GLN A 104 0.00 7.74 -17.82
N LYS A 105 0.83 8.74 -18.09
CA LYS A 105 0.40 10.15 -18.20
C LYS A 105 -0.57 10.35 -19.35
N GLN A 106 -0.31 9.75 -20.51
CA GLN A 106 -1.23 9.81 -21.65
C GLN A 106 -2.55 9.09 -21.34
N ASN A 107 -2.51 7.91 -20.73
CA ASN A 107 -3.67 7.06 -20.45
C ASN A 107 -4.37 7.40 -19.12
N ASN A 108 -4.56 8.70 -18.85
CA ASN A 108 -5.31 9.21 -17.69
C ASN A 108 -4.86 8.66 -16.31
N GLY A 109 -3.57 8.39 -16.14
CA GLY A 109 -2.97 8.05 -14.84
C GLY A 109 -2.88 6.57 -14.50
N TRP A 110 -3.24 5.68 -15.44
CA TRP A 110 -3.07 4.22 -15.27
C TRP A 110 -2.54 3.54 -16.54
N LEU A 111 -2.02 2.33 -16.38
CA LEU A 111 -1.49 1.50 -17.46
C LEU A 111 -2.43 0.32 -17.71
N ASN A 112 -3.08 0.33 -18.87
CA ASN A 112 -3.77 -0.84 -19.39
C ASN A 112 -2.75 -1.81 -20.05
N LEU A 113 -3.19 -3.03 -20.35
CA LEU A 113 -2.37 -4.08 -20.92
C LEU A 113 -1.78 -3.67 -22.29
N ALA A 114 -2.57 -2.95 -23.09
CA ALA A 114 -2.19 -2.46 -24.40
C ALA A 114 -1.06 -1.42 -24.35
N ALA A 115 -1.07 -0.50 -23.37
CA ALA A 115 0.02 0.45 -23.15
C ALA A 115 1.35 -0.25 -22.80
N MET A 116 1.28 -1.29 -21.96
CA MET A 116 2.48 -2.09 -21.63
C MET A 116 2.99 -2.86 -22.86
N ASN A 117 2.10 -3.46 -23.66
CA ASN A 117 2.47 -4.11 -24.93
C ASN A 117 3.10 -3.11 -25.90
N ARG A 118 2.51 -1.92 -26.06
CA ARG A 118 3.02 -0.91 -26.99
C ARG A 118 4.40 -0.38 -26.58
N VAL A 119 4.65 -0.19 -25.28
CA VAL A 119 5.99 0.11 -24.77
C VAL A 119 6.97 -1.03 -25.08
N ALA A 120 6.55 -2.29 -24.93
CA ALA A 120 7.39 -3.46 -25.23
C ALA A 120 7.80 -3.54 -26.71
N GLU A 121 6.88 -3.24 -27.62
CA GLU A 121 7.14 -3.12 -29.07
C GLU A 121 8.14 -2.01 -29.39
N VAL A 122 7.94 -0.81 -28.81
CA VAL A 122 8.80 0.36 -29.03
C VAL A 122 10.24 0.14 -28.55
N ILE A 123 10.46 -0.60 -27.46
CA ILE A 123 11.80 -0.91 -26.93
C ILE A 123 12.34 -2.28 -27.39
N GLU A 124 11.62 -2.98 -28.26
CA GLU A 124 12.00 -4.28 -28.86
C GLU A 124 12.29 -5.39 -27.82
N VAL A 125 11.50 -5.46 -26.74
CA VAL A 125 11.62 -6.52 -25.72
C VAL A 125 10.34 -7.36 -25.59
N ALA A 126 10.47 -8.57 -25.03
CA ALA A 126 9.32 -9.39 -24.70
C ALA A 126 8.41 -8.68 -23.66
N PRO A 127 7.07 -8.60 -23.86
CA PRO A 127 6.16 -7.86 -22.98
C PRO A 127 6.24 -8.22 -21.49
N ILE A 128 6.61 -9.47 -21.17
CA ILE A 128 6.83 -9.91 -19.78
C ILE A 128 7.86 -9.05 -19.03
N ARG A 129 8.89 -8.52 -19.70
CA ARG A 129 9.89 -7.62 -19.08
C ARG A 129 9.31 -6.26 -18.73
N VAL A 130 8.30 -5.81 -19.49
CA VAL A 130 7.55 -4.58 -19.21
C VAL A 130 6.56 -4.83 -18.08
N TYR A 131 5.90 -5.99 -18.05
CA TYR A 131 5.01 -6.38 -16.95
C TYR A 131 5.75 -6.51 -15.61
N GLU A 132 6.95 -7.10 -15.58
CA GLU A 132 7.82 -7.13 -14.40
C GLU A 132 8.10 -5.72 -13.87
N VAL A 133 8.48 -4.77 -14.74
CA VAL A 133 8.71 -3.37 -14.35
C VAL A 133 7.42 -2.70 -13.86
N ALA A 134 6.31 -2.84 -14.59
CA ALA A 134 5.02 -2.22 -14.27
C ALA A 134 4.37 -2.78 -12.99
N THR A 135 4.72 -4.01 -12.57
CA THR A 135 4.26 -4.61 -11.31
C THR A 135 5.21 -4.32 -10.14
N PHE A 136 6.50 -4.11 -10.40
CA PHE A 136 7.51 -3.89 -9.36
C PHE A 136 7.53 -2.46 -8.81
N TYR A 137 7.38 -1.44 -9.66
CA TYR A 137 7.41 -0.04 -9.22
C TYR A 137 6.03 0.48 -8.83
N THR A 138 5.87 0.93 -7.59
CA THR A 138 4.58 1.35 -6.99
C THR A 138 3.95 2.59 -7.62
N MET A 139 4.71 3.39 -8.38
CA MET A 139 4.17 4.53 -9.13
C MET A 139 3.28 4.12 -10.31
N PHE A 140 3.42 2.88 -10.80
CA PHE A 140 2.68 2.38 -11.95
C PHE A 140 1.29 1.85 -11.54
N ASN A 141 0.26 2.64 -11.82
CA ASN A 141 -1.12 2.27 -11.50
C ASN A 141 -1.63 1.30 -12.56
N ARG A 142 -1.84 0.03 -12.20
CA ARG A 142 -2.36 -1.02 -13.11
C ARG A 142 -3.90 -1.09 -13.16
N SER A 143 -4.58 -0.16 -12.49
CA SER A 143 -6.03 -0.06 -12.41
C SER A 143 -6.43 1.43 -12.52
N PRO A 144 -7.63 1.75 -13.04
CA PRO A 144 -8.05 3.13 -13.23
C PRO A 144 -8.06 3.93 -11.91
N VAL A 145 -7.36 5.07 -11.93
CA VAL A 145 -7.37 6.06 -10.83
C VAL A 145 -8.20 7.28 -11.23
N GLY A 146 -8.62 8.06 -10.24
CA GLY A 146 -9.25 9.36 -10.47
C GLY A 146 -8.26 10.38 -11.05
N LYS A 147 -8.79 11.52 -11.51
CA LYS A 147 -7.98 12.60 -12.11
C LYS A 147 -6.84 13.09 -11.20
N TYR A 148 -7.04 13.01 -9.89
CA TYR A 148 -6.05 13.31 -8.87
C TYR A 148 -5.78 12.08 -8.00
N HIS A 149 -4.55 11.60 -7.98
CA HIS A 149 -4.13 10.54 -7.05
C HIS A 149 -3.46 11.19 -5.83
N ILE A 150 -4.12 11.10 -4.68
CA ILE A 150 -3.64 11.60 -3.39
C ILE A 150 -2.80 10.50 -2.75
N LEU A 151 -1.51 10.73 -2.60
CA LEU A 151 -0.54 9.79 -2.04
C LEU A 151 -0.10 10.30 -0.66
N VAL A 152 -0.56 9.67 0.42
CA VAL A 152 -0.25 10.09 1.80
C VAL A 152 0.95 9.31 2.34
N CYS A 153 1.95 10.00 2.89
CA CYS A 153 3.15 9.35 3.42
C CYS A 153 2.88 8.63 4.77
N GLY A 154 2.92 7.30 4.78
CA GLY A 154 2.64 6.46 5.95
C GLY A 154 3.83 6.20 6.89
N THR A 155 5.06 6.51 6.45
CA THR A 155 6.30 6.12 7.17
C THR A 155 6.48 6.79 8.53
N THR A 156 7.31 6.17 9.38
CA THR A 156 7.58 6.59 10.77
C THR A 156 7.78 8.09 10.99
N PRO A 157 8.56 8.86 10.19
CA PRO A 157 8.69 10.31 10.40
C PRO A 157 7.35 11.04 10.26
N CYS A 158 6.57 10.73 9.22
CA CYS A 158 5.25 11.32 8.99
C CYS A 158 4.22 10.81 10.00
N MET A 159 4.25 9.52 10.35
CA MET A 159 3.43 8.93 11.41
C MET A 159 3.62 9.64 12.77
N LEU A 160 4.88 9.89 13.17
CA LEU A 160 5.22 10.61 14.40
C LEU A 160 4.78 12.09 14.37
N CYS A 161 4.68 12.66 13.17
CA CYS A 161 4.12 13.99 12.93
C CYS A 161 2.63 13.94 12.54
N GLY A 162 1.89 12.90 12.94
CA GLY A 162 0.42 12.90 12.85
C GLY A 162 -0.19 12.56 11.49
N ALA A 163 0.55 12.00 10.54
CA ALA A 163 0.02 11.63 9.22
C ALA A 163 -1.19 10.67 9.27
N ARG A 164 -1.33 9.84 10.31
CA ARG A 164 -2.55 9.02 10.50
C ARG A 164 -3.81 9.85 10.73
N THR A 165 -3.71 10.97 11.45
CA THR A 165 -4.79 11.94 11.63
C THR A 165 -5.11 12.65 10.32
N LEU A 166 -4.09 12.90 9.50
CA LEU A 166 -4.23 13.43 8.14
C LEU A 166 -5.02 12.47 7.24
N SER A 167 -4.62 11.19 7.19
CA SER A 167 -5.34 10.15 6.44
C SER A 167 -6.78 9.99 6.91
N ALA A 168 -7.04 10.00 8.23
CA ALA A 168 -8.39 9.90 8.77
C ALA A 168 -9.30 11.05 8.28
N ALA A 169 -8.81 12.30 8.34
CA ALA A 169 -9.55 13.46 7.85
C ALA A 169 -9.83 13.40 6.34
N ILE A 170 -8.88 12.92 5.53
CA ILE A 170 -9.09 12.74 4.08
C ILE A 170 -10.18 11.69 3.81
N LYS A 171 -10.13 10.55 4.51
CA LYS A 171 -11.11 9.46 4.35
C LYS A 171 -12.52 9.90 4.74
N GLU A 172 -12.66 10.66 5.82
CA GLU A 172 -13.93 11.23 6.27
C GLU A 172 -14.50 12.23 5.24
N HIS A 173 -13.68 13.20 4.81
CA HIS A 173 -14.11 14.25 3.87
C HIS A 173 -14.48 13.73 2.48
N LEU A 174 -13.71 12.77 1.96
CA LEU A 174 -13.95 12.19 0.63
C LEU A 174 -14.87 10.96 0.66
N SER A 175 -15.19 10.43 1.85
CA SER A 175 -15.98 9.20 2.05
C SER A 175 -15.45 7.99 1.27
N ILE A 176 -14.12 7.81 1.26
CA ILE A 176 -13.41 6.70 0.61
C ILE A 176 -12.31 6.13 1.53
N ASP A 177 -11.94 4.87 1.31
CA ASP A 177 -10.77 4.24 1.95
C ASP A 177 -9.53 4.25 1.03
N TYR A 178 -8.39 3.74 1.51
CA TYR A 178 -7.21 3.49 0.69
C TYR A 178 -7.52 2.49 -0.42
N GLY A 179 -7.05 2.80 -1.63
CA GLY A 179 -7.37 2.00 -2.81
C GLY A 179 -8.84 2.10 -3.21
N GLN A 180 -9.42 3.30 -3.08
CA GLN A 180 -10.72 3.64 -3.63
C GLN A 180 -10.67 4.98 -4.35
N THR A 181 -11.61 5.17 -5.27
CA THR A 181 -11.81 6.40 -6.04
C THR A 181 -13.17 6.99 -5.68
N THR A 182 -13.26 8.31 -5.55
CA THR A 182 -14.53 8.99 -5.28
C THR A 182 -15.55 8.77 -6.41
N PRO A 183 -16.87 8.75 -6.13
CA PRO A 183 -17.89 8.49 -7.15
C PRO A 183 -17.93 9.50 -8.32
N ASP A 184 -17.37 10.70 -8.13
CA ASP A 184 -17.19 11.72 -9.18
C ASP A 184 -15.95 11.49 -10.07
N GLY A 185 -15.17 10.43 -9.82
CA GLY A 185 -13.94 10.10 -10.55
C GLY A 185 -12.80 11.12 -10.35
N MET A 186 -12.92 12.03 -9.39
CA MET A 186 -11.96 13.11 -9.19
C MET A 186 -10.75 12.68 -8.37
N PHE A 187 -10.93 11.97 -7.26
CA PHE A 187 -9.87 11.66 -6.30
C PHE A 187 -9.72 10.17 -6.06
N THR A 188 -8.49 9.66 -6.14
CA THR A 188 -8.10 8.36 -5.57
C THR A 188 -7.27 8.60 -4.33
N LEU A 189 -7.50 7.83 -3.26
CA LEU A 189 -6.66 7.83 -2.07
C LEU A 189 -5.71 6.62 -2.08
N GLY A 190 -4.40 6.89 -2.04
CA GLY A 190 -3.34 5.91 -1.85
C GLY A 190 -2.48 6.24 -0.62
N GLU A 191 -1.93 5.21 0.00
CA GLU A 191 -0.82 5.35 0.95
C GLU A 191 0.50 5.21 0.18
N MET A 192 1.54 5.94 0.56
CA MET A 192 2.88 5.77 0.00
C MET A 192 3.91 5.75 1.12
N GLU A 193 5.07 5.16 0.80
CA GLU A 193 6.19 5.07 1.74
C GLU A 193 6.96 6.41 1.78
N CYS A 194 8.28 6.38 2.07
CA CYS A 194 9.07 7.59 2.26
C CYS A 194 9.16 8.42 0.98
N MET A 195 8.49 9.57 0.95
CA MET A 195 8.49 10.52 -0.17
C MET A 195 9.70 11.48 -0.16
N GLY A 196 10.63 11.33 0.79
CA GLY A 196 11.85 12.15 0.92
C GLY A 196 11.69 13.47 1.69
N SER A 197 10.47 13.99 1.85
CA SER A 197 10.23 15.27 2.56
C SER A 197 10.05 15.11 4.09
N CYS A 198 10.96 14.38 4.73
CA CYS A 198 10.86 14.02 6.15
C CYS A 198 11.00 15.22 7.11
N VAL A 199 11.72 16.27 6.69
CA VAL A 199 11.90 17.49 7.48
C VAL A 199 10.70 18.44 7.40
N ASN A 200 9.81 18.23 6.43
CA ASN A 200 8.53 18.93 6.28
C ASN A 200 7.33 17.99 6.53
N ALA A 201 7.48 17.05 7.46
CA ALA A 201 6.45 16.09 7.83
C ALA A 201 5.37 16.70 8.75
N PRO A 202 4.07 16.38 8.56
CA PRO A 202 3.54 15.40 7.63
C PRO A 202 3.29 16.00 6.23
N MET A 203 3.29 15.15 5.21
CA MET A 203 3.15 15.56 3.81
C MET A 203 2.24 14.61 3.02
N ILE A 204 1.67 15.13 1.93
CA ILE A 204 1.01 14.36 0.87
C ILE A 204 1.62 14.74 -0.47
N CYS A 205 1.58 13.82 -1.44
CA CYS A 205 1.77 14.15 -2.85
C CYS A 205 0.41 14.11 -3.55
N VAL A 206 0.06 15.14 -4.32
CA VAL A 206 -1.10 15.14 -5.20
C VAL A 206 -0.60 15.03 -6.64
N VAL A 207 -0.97 13.94 -7.29
CA VAL A 207 -0.64 13.68 -8.69
C VAL A 207 -1.80 14.10 -9.56
N ASP A 208 -1.60 15.09 -10.43
CA ASP A 208 -2.58 15.58 -11.39
C ASP A 208 -2.43 14.86 -12.73
N TYR A 209 -3.42 14.04 -13.09
CA TYR A 209 -3.56 13.37 -14.39
C TYR A 209 -4.63 14.02 -15.27
N SER A 210 -5.25 15.13 -14.85
CA SER A 210 -6.43 15.72 -15.50
C SER A 210 -6.17 16.27 -16.90
N LYS A 211 -4.90 16.58 -17.22
CA LYS A 211 -4.44 17.21 -18.46
C LYS A 211 -3.42 16.39 -19.26
N GLY A 212 -3.36 15.09 -19.01
CA GLY A 212 -2.43 14.20 -19.72
C GLY A 212 -0.96 14.57 -19.48
N VAL A 213 -0.13 14.44 -20.52
CA VAL A 213 1.34 14.61 -20.43
C VAL A 213 1.75 16.06 -20.14
N GLU A 214 1.27 17.04 -20.89
CA GLU A 214 1.69 18.45 -20.75
C GLU A 214 1.34 19.07 -19.39
N GLY A 215 0.18 18.72 -18.86
CA GLY A 215 -0.32 19.25 -17.59
C GLY A 215 -0.07 18.37 -16.38
N PHE A 216 0.67 17.27 -16.54
CA PHE A 216 1.02 16.37 -15.43
C PHE A 216 1.80 17.12 -14.34
N THR A 217 1.35 17.00 -13.09
CA THR A 217 2.11 17.52 -11.96
C THR A 217 2.14 16.52 -10.81
N TYR A 218 3.30 16.39 -10.15
CA TYR A 218 3.54 15.49 -9.01
C TYR A 218 3.84 16.36 -7.78
N ASN A 219 2.83 17.10 -7.32
CA ASN A 219 3.03 18.20 -6.37
C ASN A 219 3.13 17.66 -4.95
N TYR A 220 4.19 18.04 -4.25
CA TYR A 220 4.27 17.82 -2.80
C TYR A 220 3.54 18.96 -2.09
N HIS A 221 2.74 18.62 -1.08
CA HIS A 221 2.18 19.55 -0.12
C HIS A 221 2.66 19.11 1.25
N GLU A 222 3.29 20.01 1.98
CA GLU A 222 4.15 19.66 3.12
C GLU A 222 3.84 20.53 4.34
N ASP A 223 4.31 20.10 5.52
CA ASP A 223 4.00 20.72 6.82
C ASP A 223 2.49 20.81 7.11
N LEU A 224 1.74 19.75 6.79
CA LEU A 224 0.28 19.82 6.72
C LEU A 224 -0.43 19.60 8.07
N THR A 225 -1.48 20.38 8.32
CA THR A 225 -2.53 20.02 9.28
C THR A 225 -3.74 19.39 8.55
N PRO A 226 -4.66 18.71 9.27
CA PRO A 226 -5.92 18.25 8.68
C PRO A 226 -6.68 19.34 7.92
N GLN A 227 -6.77 20.55 8.50
CA GLN A 227 -7.50 21.67 7.90
C GLN A 227 -6.85 22.17 6.59
N ASP A 228 -5.51 22.16 6.51
CA ASP A 228 -4.79 22.52 5.29
C ASP A 228 -5.09 21.54 4.16
N VAL A 229 -5.16 20.24 4.47
CA VAL A 229 -5.47 19.21 3.47
C VAL A 229 -6.91 19.32 2.97
N LEU A 230 -7.88 19.49 3.86
CA LEU A 230 -9.27 19.69 3.44
C LEU A 230 -9.39 20.89 2.49
N LYS A 231 -8.75 22.02 2.85
CA LYS A 231 -8.68 23.20 2.00
C LYS A 231 -7.98 22.93 0.66
N ILE A 232 -6.88 22.18 0.64
CA ILE A 232 -6.16 21.80 -0.59
C ILE A 232 -7.07 20.97 -1.52
N LEU A 233 -7.80 19.99 -0.97
CA LEU A 233 -8.74 19.16 -1.72
C LEU A 233 -9.92 19.98 -2.28
N ASP A 234 -10.47 20.89 -1.48
CA ASP A 234 -11.57 21.77 -1.89
C ASP A 234 -11.12 22.82 -2.93
N ASP A 235 -9.92 23.39 -2.79
CA ASP A 235 -9.32 24.29 -3.80
C ASP A 235 -9.07 23.55 -5.13
N ILE A 236 -8.59 22.28 -5.10
CA ILE A 236 -8.46 21.43 -6.29
C ILE A 236 -9.84 21.13 -6.91
N LYS A 237 -10.84 20.81 -6.09
CA LYS A 237 -12.21 20.55 -6.55
C LYS A 237 -12.86 21.79 -7.18
N ALA A 238 -12.49 22.98 -6.72
CA ALA A 238 -12.84 24.27 -7.30
C ALA A 238 -12.00 24.66 -8.55
N GLY A 239 -11.08 23.78 -9.01
CA GLY A 239 -10.24 24.02 -10.18
C GLY A 239 -9.06 24.97 -9.96
N LYS A 240 -8.76 25.34 -8.71
CA LYS A 240 -7.58 26.14 -8.36
C LYS A 240 -6.35 25.25 -8.22
N LYS A 241 -5.16 25.83 -8.37
CA LYS A 241 -3.90 25.16 -8.08
C LYS A 241 -3.39 25.56 -6.68
N PRO A 242 -3.44 24.68 -5.66
CA PRO A 242 -2.89 24.98 -4.34
C PRO A 242 -1.37 25.14 -4.38
N LYS A 243 -0.80 25.85 -3.40
CA LYS A 243 0.65 26.08 -3.29
C LYS A 243 1.37 24.74 -3.05
N ALA A 244 2.28 24.38 -3.96
CA ALA A 244 3.20 23.25 -3.75
C ALA A 244 4.33 23.62 -2.76
N GLY A 245 4.87 22.61 -2.08
CA GLY A 245 5.83 22.71 -0.98
C GLY A 245 5.17 22.89 0.40
N SER A 246 5.96 23.30 1.38
CA SER A 246 5.49 23.66 2.72
C SER A 246 4.38 24.71 2.70
N GLN A 247 3.32 24.50 3.49
CA GLN A 247 2.24 25.49 3.65
C GLN A 247 2.62 26.67 4.56
N TYR A 248 3.68 26.52 5.37
CA TYR A 248 4.02 27.47 6.43
C TYR A 248 5.45 28.03 6.35
N ARG A 249 6.36 27.27 5.75
CA ARG A 249 7.75 27.65 5.48
C ARG A 249 7.95 28.04 4.02
N LYS A 250 9.14 28.55 3.70
CA LYS A 250 9.59 28.78 2.33
C LYS A 250 10.03 27.46 1.69
N PHE A 251 10.87 26.70 2.40
CA PHE A 251 11.41 25.39 2.01
C PHE A 251 11.55 24.50 3.27
N ALA A 252 12.73 23.91 3.48
CA ALA A 252 13.07 23.03 4.60
C ALA A 252 13.78 23.74 5.78
N GLU A 253 13.79 25.08 5.83
CA GLU A 253 14.48 25.82 6.90
C GLU A 253 13.87 25.56 8.30
N PRO A 254 14.61 25.73 9.41
CA PRO A 254 14.05 25.58 10.75
C PRO A 254 12.87 26.53 10.98
N ALA A 255 11.75 26.01 11.51
CA ALA A 255 10.57 26.81 11.84
C ALA A 255 10.81 27.71 13.06
N GLY A 256 11.45 28.86 12.86
CA GLY A 256 11.81 29.79 13.92
C GLY A 256 12.74 30.90 13.44
N GLN A 257 13.24 31.69 14.37
CA GLN A 257 14.17 32.78 14.11
C GLN A 257 15.22 32.89 15.23
N MET A 258 16.39 33.44 14.89
CA MET A 258 17.44 33.69 15.87
C MET A 258 17.16 35.02 16.58
N GLN A 259 16.91 34.98 17.89
CA GLN A 259 16.73 36.17 18.73
C GLN A 259 17.83 36.21 19.79
N ASN A 260 18.56 37.33 19.87
CA ASN A 260 19.63 37.55 20.85
C ASN A 260 20.66 36.39 20.93
N GLY A 261 21.05 35.85 19.78
CA GLY A 261 22.00 34.73 19.68
C GLY A 261 21.44 33.34 20.05
N LYS A 262 20.17 33.24 20.45
CA LYS A 262 19.47 31.98 20.75
C LYS A 262 18.46 31.68 19.66
N TRP A 263 18.34 30.41 19.24
CA TRP A 263 17.23 30.02 18.37
C TRP A 263 15.93 30.00 19.16
N VAL A 264 14.91 30.70 18.63
CA VAL A 264 13.56 30.73 19.17
C VAL A 264 12.66 30.10 18.11
N SER A 265 11.99 29.01 18.49
CA SER A 265 10.96 28.37 17.66
C SER A 265 9.89 29.38 17.26
N ALA A 266 9.22 29.15 16.13
CA ALA A 266 8.05 29.91 15.74
C ALA A 266 6.83 29.58 16.64
N SER A 267 6.92 29.96 17.92
CA SER A 267 5.82 29.87 18.86
C SER A 267 4.62 30.69 18.36
N ASN A 268 3.44 30.08 18.40
CA ASN A 268 2.11 30.68 18.20
C ASN A 268 1.57 30.83 16.76
N LYS A 269 2.11 30.17 15.71
CA LYS A 269 1.39 30.03 14.43
C LYS A 269 1.47 28.62 13.83
N ALA A 270 0.43 27.84 14.13
CA ALA A 270 0.19 26.44 13.77
C ALA A 270 1.16 25.43 14.42
N GLY A 271 0.61 24.27 14.82
CA GLY A 271 1.32 23.14 15.41
C GLY A 271 2.16 22.38 14.37
N LEU A 272 3.07 23.11 13.73
CA LEU A 272 3.94 22.72 12.62
C LEU A 272 4.80 21.51 12.91
N THR A 273 5.19 21.36 14.16
CA THR A 273 5.61 20.07 14.69
C THR A 273 4.46 19.50 15.51
N LEU A 274 3.66 18.62 14.90
CA LEU A 274 2.67 17.77 15.60
C LEU A 274 3.32 16.86 16.68
N ARG A 275 4.65 16.91 16.79
CA ARG A 275 5.41 16.60 18.00
C ARG A 275 5.08 17.56 19.15
N PHE A 276 3.97 17.23 19.79
CA PHE A 276 3.75 17.29 21.24
C PHE A 276 2.93 18.44 21.87
N GLU A 277 2.43 19.43 21.13
CA GLU A 277 1.51 20.44 21.70
C GLU A 277 0.19 19.79 22.19
N ASN A 278 -0.43 18.95 21.35
CA ASN A 278 -1.69 18.25 21.69
C ASN A 278 -1.50 17.02 22.61
N SER A 279 -0.27 16.64 22.94
CA SER A 279 0.03 15.46 23.77
C SER A 279 0.94 15.78 24.98
N GLY A 280 0.93 17.04 25.42
CA GLY A 280 1.56 17.46 26.68
C GLY A 280 3.08 17.21 26.73
N GLY A 281 3.78 17.39 25.61
CA GLY A 281 5.23 17.15 25.51
C GLY A 281 5.64 15.69 25.25
N LYS A 282 4.69 14.74 25.15
CA LYS A 282 5.00 13.30 25.01
C LYS A 282 4.58 12.69 23.67
N PRO A 283 5.40 11.83 23.03
CA PRO A 283 5.00 11.09 21.84
C PRO A 283 3.75 10.20 22.05
N PRO A 284 2.81 10.13 21.10
CA PRO A 284 1.81 9.06 21.08
C PRO A 284 2.53 7.71 20.90
N GLY A 285 2.22 6.73 21.76
CA GLY A 285 3.00 5.50 21.91
C GLY A 285 2.75 4.41 20.85
N PRO A 286 3.26 3.17 21.08
CA PRO A 286 4.05 2.76 22.23
C PRO A 286 5.49 3.30 22.15
N TYR A 287 6.06 3.64 23.31
CA TYR A 287 7.47 3.99 23.39
C TYR A 287 8.33 2.75 23.10
N CYS A 288 9.57 2.98 22.64
CA CYS A 288 10.60 1.95 22.77
C CYS A 288 10.65 1.49 24.23
N ARG A 289 10.92 0.19 24.44
CA ARG A 289 11.23 -0.32 25.78
C ARG A 289 12.28 0.60 26.39
N ASP A 290 11.96 1.14 27.56
CA ASP A 290 12.88 1.96 28.32
C ASP A 290 14.09 1.08 28.69
N LEU A 291 15.25 1.36 28.09
CA LEU A 291 16.44 0.51 28.22
C LEU A 291 17.05 0.65 29.62
N ASP A 292 16.81 1.78 30.28
CA ASP A 292 17.23 2.08 31.64
C ASP A 292 16.26 1.47 32.68
N GLN A 293 15.05 1.06 32.25
CA GLN A 293 14.23 0.14 33.03
C GLN A 293 14.82 -1.27 32.94
N VAL A 294 15.74 -1.54 33.88
CA VAL A 294 16.03 -2.89 34.36
C VAL A 294 14.67 -3.57 34.59
N PRO A 295 14.36 -4.68 33.89
CA PRO A 295 13.11 -5.39 34.17
C PRO A 295 13.14 -5.81 35.63
N ALA A 296 12.08 -5.48 36.38
CA ALA A 296 11.94 -5.92 37.76
C ALA A 296 12.26 -7.42 37.83
N GLU A 297 13.21 -7.80 38.71
CA GLU A 297 13.85 -9.11 38.66
C GLU A 297 12.82 -10.23 38.65
N GLY A 298 12.74 -10.95 37.54
CA GLY A 298 11.59 -11.80 37.23
C GLY A 298 11.91 -12.76 36.09
N GLU A 299 12.46 -13.92 36.47
CA GLU A 299 12.55 -15.13 35.66
C GLU A 299 13.13 -14.96 34.24
N ALA A 300 14.45 -15.01 34.13
CA ALA A 300 15.06 -15.66 32.99
C ALA A 300 14.63 -17.14 32.99
N LYS A 301 13.49 -17.46 32.35
CA LYS A 301 13.14 -18.83 31.98
C LYS A 301 14.23 -19.32 31.02
N GLY A 302 15.19 -20.06 31.58
CA GLY A 302 16.14 -20.83 30.80
C GLY A 302 15.40 -21.78 29.83
N PRO A 303 16.11 -22.34 28.85
CA PRO A 303 15.51 -23.33 27.95
C PRO A 303 14.81 -24.42 28.78
N PRO A 304 13.60 -24.86 28.39
CA PRO A 304 12.81 -25.77 29.22
C PRO A 304 13.65 -27.00 29.55
N SER A 305 13.83 -27.24 30.85
CA SER A 305 14.59 -28.39 31.35
C SER A 305 14.00 -29.66 30.75
N THR A 306 14.85 -30.46 30.11
CA THR A 306 14.46 -31.77 29.58
C THR A 306 13.72 -32.55 30.67
N PRO A 307 12.50 -33.07 30.41
CA PRO A 307 11.77 -33.81 31.42
C PRO A 307 12.62 -35.00 31.91
N PRO A 308 12.61 -35.29 33.21
CA PRO A 308 13.41 -36.38 33.75
C PRO A 308 13.04 -37.71 33.08
N PRO A 309 14.01 -38.60 32.82
CA PRO A 309 13.71 -39.90 32.23
C PRO A 309 12.73 -40.66 33.14
N PRO A 310 11.80 -41.45 32.56
CA PRO A 310 10.83 -42.21 33.35
C PRO A 310 11.57 -43.13 34.35
N PRO A 311 11.02 -43.33 35.55
CA PRO A 311 11.67 -44.14 36.57
C PRO A 311 11.93 -45.55 36.04
N LYS A 312 13.16 -46.04 36.21
CA LYS A 312 13.52 -47.42 35.89
C LYS A 312 12.56 -48.34 36.65
N GLN A 313 11.81 -49.16 35.92
CA GLN A 313 11.04 -50.22 36.55
C GLN A 313 12.02 -51.21 37.17
N GLU A 314 12.08 -51.26 38.49
CA GLU A 314 12.78 -52.33 39.18
C GLU A 314 12.15 -53.67 38.80
N PRO A 315 12.95 -54.72 38.56
CA PRO A 315 12.43 -56.02 38.19
C PRO A 315 11.56 -56.53 39.34
N LYS A 316 10.26 -56.72 39.08
CA LYS A 316 9.35 -57.37 40.04
C LYS A 316 9.90 -58.76 40.34
N GLY A 317 10.44 -58.93 41.54
CA GLY A 317 10.95 -60.21 42.02
C GLY A 317 9.85 -61.27 41.92
N VAL A 318 10.10 -62.28 41.09
CA VAL A 318 9.24 -63.47 41.03
C VAL A 318 9.48 -64.25 42.32
N ASN A 319 8.68 -63.95 43.34
CA ASN A 319 8.63 -64.77 44.54
C ASN A 319 7.91 -66.08 44.20
N ALA A 320 8.70 -67.09 43.86
CA ALA A 320 8.23 -68.47 43.86
C ALA A 320 7.73 -68.83 45.26
N LYS A 321 6.45 -69.19 45.37
CA LYS A 321 6.03 -70.08 46.44
C LYS A 321 6.20 -71.52 45.97
N VAL A 322 6.74 -72.32 46.89
CA VAL A 322 6.77 -73.79 46.86
C VAL A 322 5.36 -74.34 46.77
#